data_AF-A0A7W1DRY5-F1
#
_entry.id   AF-A0A7W1DRY5-F1
#
_cell.length_a   1.000
_cell.length_b   1.000
_cell.length_c   1.000
_cell.angle_alpha   90.00
_cell.angle_beta   90.00
_cell.angle_gamma   90.00
#
_symmetry.space_group_name_H-M   'P 1'
#
loop_
_entity.id
_entity.type
_entity.pdbx_description
1 polymer ?
#
loop_
_entity_poly.entity_id
_entity_poly.type
_entity_poly.pdbx_seq_one_letter_code
_entity_poly.pdbx_strand_id
1 'polypeptide(L)' 'MATSSKTVVLASGLAVSLTALQILWTYEARGCRLVATDSGFRVIGPQSQLRPADIDRLRLHRDDLRELLVLSETLQ' A
#
# COMPACT_ATOMS: atom_id res chain seq x y z
N MET A 1 -18.94 1.11 -10.50
CA MET A 1 -17.98 1.85 -11.36
C MET A 1 -16.59 1.29 -11.07
N ALA A 2 -15.98 0.61 -12.02
CA ALA A 2 -14.62 0.09 -11.83
C ALA A 2 -13.67 1.30 -11.81
N THR A 3 -13.11 1.62 -10.64
CA THR A 3 -11.93 2.49 -10.56
C THR A 3 -10.83 1.78 -11.33
N SER A 4 -10.59 2.22 -12.57
CA SER A 4 -9.48 1.75 -13.38
C SER A 4 -8.19 2.11 -12.65
N SER A 5 -7.66 1.17 -11.85
CA SER A 5 -6.35 1.31 -11.22
C SER A 5 -5.34 1.35 -12.36
N LYS A 6 -4.72 2.52 -12.57
CA LYS A 6 -3.60 2.65 -13.49
C LYS A 6 -2.43 1.85 -12.92
N THR A 7 -1.82 1.01 -13.76
CA THR A 7 -0.63 0.24 -13.40
C THR A 7 0.62 1.02 -13.81
N VAL A 8 1.60 1.09 -12.93
CA VAL A 8 2.94 1.68 -13.16
C VAL A 8 3.92 0.53 -13.22
N VAL A 9 4.84 0.55 -14.18
CA VAL A 9 5.94 -0.41 -14.22
C VAL A 9 7.18 0.26 -13.62
N LEU A 10 7.69 -0.30 -12.53
CA LEU A 10 8.92 0.16 -11.88
C LEU A 10 10.14 -0.17 -12.76
N ALA A 11 11.26 0.48 -12.51
CA ALA A 11 12.52 0.20 -13.22
C ALA A 11 12.98 -1.27 -13.10
N SER A 12 12.53 -1.98 -12.07
CA SER A 12 12.74 -3.42 -11.90
C SER A 12 11.93 -4.30 -12.87
N GLY A 13 11.10 -3.70 -13.74
CA GLY A 13 10.15 -4.42 -14.60
C GLY A 13 8.86 -4.83 -13.89
N LEU A 14 8.71 -4.46 -12.62
CA LEU A 14 7.56 -4.83 -11.80
C LEU A 14 6.36 -3.93 -12.08
N ALA A 15 5.22 -4.54 -12.42
CA ALA A 15 3.96 -3.84 -12.55
C ALA A 15 3.27 -3.68 -11.18
N VAL A 16 2.97 -2.44 -10.79
CA VAL A 16 2.32 -2.10 -9.51
C VAL A 16 1.15 -1.15 -9.71
N SER A 17 0.14 -1.27 -8.86
CA SER A 17 -1.01 -0.36 -8.84
C SER A 17 -0.59 1.04 -8.40
N LEU A 18 -0.83 2.06 -9.23
CA LEU A 18 -0.55 3.47 -8.91
C LEU A 18 -1.25 3.88 -7.61
N THR A 19 -2.47 3.39 -7.40
CA THR A 19 -3.26 3.69 -6.21
C THR A 19 -2.60 3.11 -4.95
N ALA A 20 -2.07 1.88 -5.02
CA ALA A 20 -1.36 1.27 -3.90
C ALA A 20 -0.07 2.04 -3.55
N LEU A 21 0.68 2.48 -4.56
CA LEU A 21 1.85 3.37 -4.40
C LEU A 21 1.48 4.68 -3.67
N GLN A 22 0.43 5.35 -4.14
CA GLN A 22 -0.05 6.59 -3.54
C GLN A 22 -0.49 6.41 -2.08
N ILE A 23 -1.13 5.28 -1.77
CA ILE A 23 -1.50 4.92 -0.40
C ILE A 23 -0.24 4.82 0.45
N LEU A 24 0.74 4.02 0.03
CA LEU A 24 2.01 3.84 0.73
C LEU A 24 2.70 5.17 1.05
N TRP A 25 2.91 6.02 0.04
CA TRP A 25 3.51 7.34 0.25
C TRP A 25 2.69 8.24 1.17
N THR A 26 1.36 8.21 1.07
CA THR A 26 0.50 9.02 1.94
C THR A 26 0.66 8.63 3.40
N TYR A 27 0.75 7.34 3.70
CA TYR A 27 0.95 6.87 5.05
C TYR A 27 2.36 7.16 5.56
N GLU A 28 3.37 6.96 4.72
CA GLU A 28 4.76 7.28 5.05
C GLU A 28 4.95 8.76 5.40
N ALA A 29 4.36 9.66 4.60
CA ALA A 29 4.35 11.10 4.86
C ALA A 29 3.63 11.49 6.16
N ARG A 30 2.72 10.65 6.66
CA ARG A 30 2.04 10.83 7.96
C ARG A 30 2.80 10.22 9.13
N GLY A 31 3.99 9.68 8.91
CA GLY A 31 4.77 8.97 9.94
C GLY A 31 4.23 7.57 10.25
N CYS A 32 3.44 6.99 9.34
CA CYS A 32 2.98 5.61 9.42
C CYS A 32 3.77 4.76 8.44
N ARG A 33 4.04 3.51 8.80
CA ARG A 33 4.67 2.51 7.93
C ARG A 33 3.73 1.34 7.73
N LEU A 34 3.53 0.93 6.48
CA LEU A 34 2.86 -0.33 6.19
C LEU A 34 3.90 -1.44 6.19
N VAL A 35 3.59 -2.56 6.83
CA VAL A 35 4.46 -3.74 6.92
C VAL A 35 3.66 -4.96 6.49
N ALA A 36 4.23 -5.78 5.60
CA ALA A 36 3.61 -7.03 5.20
C ALA A 36 3.48 -7.98 6.39
N THR A 37 2.44 -8.79 6.38
CA THR A 37 2.25 -9.89 7.35
C THR A 37 1.71 -11.11 6.61
N ASP A 38 1.79 -12.30 7.21
CA ASP A 38 1.27 -13.54 6.60
C ASP A 38 -0.19 -13.45 6.15
N SER A 39 -0.99 -12.59 6.80
CA SER A 39 -2.42 -12.40 6.57
C SER A 39 -2.79 -11.14 5.78
N GLY A 40 -1.80 -10.35 5.33
CA GLY A 40 -2.02 -9.09 4.62
C GLY A 40 -0.95 -8.06 4.95
N PHE A 41 -1.33 -6.99 5.65
CA PHE A 41 -0.39 -5.97 6.13
C PHE A 41 -0.88 -5.36 7.44
N ARG A 42 0.04 -4.72 8.17
CA ARG A 42 -0.24 -3.91 9.35
C ARG A 42 0.25 -2.48 9.11
N VAL A 43 -0.49 -1.52 9.65
CA VAL A 43 -0.05 -0.12 9.70
C VAL A 43 0.57 0.13 11.07
N ILE A 44 1.84 0.54 11.09
CA ILE A 44 2.61 0.89 12.28
C ILE A 44 2.75 2.41 12.30
N GLY A 45 2.20 3.08 13.31
CA GLY A 45 2.29 4.54 13.41
C GLY A 45 1.29 5.12 14.40
N PRO A 46 1.18 6.46 14.46
CA PRO A 46 0.24 7.13 15.34
C PRO A 46 -1.21 6.78 14.96
N GLN A 47 -1.99 6.24 15.89
CA GLN A 47 -3.39 5.83 15.64
C GLN A 47 -4.26 7.01 15.15
N SER A 48 -3.92 8.25 15.52
CA SER A 48 -4.61 9.47 15.07
C SER A 48 -4.56 9.70 13.56
N GLN A 49 -3.65 9.03 12.84
CA GLN A 49 -3.46 9.21 11.40
C GLN A 49 -4.30 8.25 10.54
N LEU A 50 -4.93 7.24 11.16
CA LEU A 50 -5.80 6.29 10.48
C LEU A 50 -7.26 6.78 10.56
N ARG A 51 -7.80 7.27 9.44
CA ARG A 51 -9.22 7.66 9.39
C ARG A 51 -10.07 6.49 8.93
N PRO A 52 -11.35 6.42 9.32
CA PRO A 52 -12.25 5.34 8.88
C PRO A 52 -12.31 5.19 7.35
N ALA A 53 -12.34 6.30 6.61
CA ALA A 53 -12.33 6.30 5.15
C ALA A 53 -11.03 5.72 4.55
N ASP A 54 -9.92 5.79 5.30
CA ASP A 54 -8.66 5.21 4.85
C ASP A 54 -8.69 3.66 4.99
N ILE A 55 -9.51 3.10 5.89
CA ILE A 55 -9.67 1.64 6.08
C ILE A 55 -10.33 0.99 4.86
N ASP A 56 -11.40 1.57 4.32
CA ASP A 56 -12.06 1.02 3.14
C ASP A 56 -11.15 1.04 1.92
N ARG A 57 -10.37 2.12 1.78
CA ARG A 57 -9.37 2.27 0.72
C ARG A 57 -8.22 1.26 0.86
N LEU A 58 -7.77 1.00 2.09
CA LEU A 58 -6.78 -0.03 2.42
C LEU A 58 -7.31 -1.44 2.12
N ARG A 59 -8.59 -1.72 2.40
CA ARG A 59 -9.23 -3.02 2.10
C ARG A 59 -9.39 -3.24 0.61
N LEU A 60 -9.79 -2.21 -0.13
CA LEU A 60 -9.98 -2.29 -1.58
C LEU A 60 -8.69 -2.63 -2.33
N HIS A 61 -7.56 -2.13 -1.85
CA HIS A 61 -6.24 -2.35 -2.45
C HIS A 61 -5.38 -3.33 -1.66
N ARG A 62 -6.00 -4.22 -0.87
CA ARG A 62 -5.24 -5.06 0.07
C ARG A 62 -4.22 -5.96 -0.61
N ASP A 63 -4.63 -6.60 -1.70
CA ASP A 63 -3.78 -7.56 -2.40
C ASP A 63 -2.65 -6.84 -3.15
N ASP A 64 -2.96 -5.72 -3.84
CA ASP A 64 -1.97 -4.83 -4.47
C ASP A 64 -0.91 -4.34 -3.46
N LEU A 65 -1.36 -3.90 -2.27
CA LEU A 65 -0.47 -3.40 -1.21
C LEU A 65 0.40 -4.52 -0.65
N ARG A 66 -0.17 -5.71 -0.46
CA ARG A 66 0.59 -6.87 0.03
C ARG A 66 1.69 -7.25 -0.95
N GLU A 67 1.38 -7.37 -2.23
CA GLU A 67 2.38 -7.68 -3.26
C GLU A 67 3.50 -6.63 -3.24
N LEU A 68 3.15 -5.35 -3.23
CA LEU A 68 4.13 -4.27 -3.21
C LEU A 68 5.02 -4.29 -1.96
N LEU A 69 4.46 -4.60 -0.79
CA LEU A 69 5.23 -4.71 0.47
C LEU A 69 6.17 -5.92 0.50
N VAL A 70 5.73 -7.08 0.01
CA VAL A 70 6.60 -8.27 -0.11
C VAL A 70 7.76 -7.98 -1.08
N LEU A 71 7.48 -7.23 -2.14
CA LEU A 71 8.47 -6.85 -3.13
C LEU A 71 9.46 -5.81 -2.59
N SER A 72 9.02 -4.89 -1.72
CA SER A 72 9.95 -3.95 -1.08
C SER A 72 10.87 -4.63 -0.07
N GLU A 73 10.41 -5.68 0.63
CA GLU A 73 11.25 -6.49 1.53
C GLU A 73 12.29 -7.34 0.80
N THR A 74 12.00 -7.79 -0.43
CA THR A 74 12.93 -8.59 -1.25
C THR A 74 14.01 -7.75 -1.95
N LEU A 75 13.86 -6.43 -1.97
CA LEU A 75 14.81 -5.48 -2.57
C LEU A 75 15.77 -4.85 -1.54
N GLN A 76 15.67 -5.20 -0.25
CA GLN A 76 16.62 -4.80 0.81
C GLN A 76 17.78 -5.79 0.91
#